data_AF-A0A0L8FXV1-F1
#
_entry.id   AF-A0A0L8FXV1-F1
#
_cell.length_a   1.000
_cell.length_b   1.000
_cell.length_c   1.000
_cell.angle_alpha   90.00
_cell.angle_beta   90.00
_cell.angle_gamma   90.00
#
_symmetry.space_group_name_H-M   'P 1'
#
loop_
_entity.id
_entity.type
_entity.pdbx_description
1 polymer ?
#
loop_
_entity_poly.entity_id
_entity_poly.type
_entity_poly.pdbx_seq_one_letter_code
_entity_poly.pdbx_strand_id
1 'polypeptide(L)'
;MHVCWHRNTSVSMRDHDKAVKNQLSGYLLRKFKTSNGWQKLWVVFTNFCLFFYKTYQDEFPLASLPLLGYAVNIPTEEDKITKDHVFKLQFKNHVYFFRAESEYTFQRWIEVVKCATSSARRLRVFSRMESEQGAEKC
;
A
#
# COMPACT_ATOMS: atom_id res chain seq x y z
N MET A 1 -7.80 13.25 -7.76
CA MET A 1 -8.90 13.78 -6.94
C MET A 1 -9.92 12.70 -6.50
N HIS A 2 -10.28 11.73 -7.35
CA HIS A 2 -11.29 10.70 -7.03
C HIS A 2 -10.97 9.80 -5.82
N VAL A 3 -9.72 9.34 -5.65
CA VAL A 3 -9.38 8.43 -4.54
C VAL A 3 -9.56 9.10 -3.17
N CYS A 4 -9.17 10.36 -3.04
CA CYS A 4 -9.33 11.16 -1.82
C CYS A 4 -10.80 11.26 -1.41
N TRP A 5 -11.67 11.56 -2.37
CA TRP A 5 -13.12 11.61 -2.19
C TRP A 5 -13.67 10.27 -1.69
N HIS A 6 -13.40 9.17 -2.41
CA HIS A 6 -13.94 7.86 -2.06
C HIS A 6 -13.37 7.25 -0.77
N ARG A 7 -12.21 7.74 -0.30
CA ARG A 7 -11.54 7.21 0.90
C ARG A 7 -11.56 8.19 2.07
N ASN A 8 -12.30 9.29 1.95
CA ASN A 8 -12.39 10.37 2.94
C ASN A 8 -11.00 10.76 3.50
N THR A 9 -10.08 11.09 2.59
CA THR A 9 -8.70 11.41 2.93
C THR A 9 -8.21 12.61 2.13
N SER A 10 -7.13 13.24 2.57
CA SER A 10 -6.50 14.37 1.89
C SER A 10 -5.04 14.08 1.58
N VAL A 11 -4.53 14.74 0.55
CA VAL A 11 -3.12 14.70 0.13
C VAL A 11 -2.65 16.14 0.04
N SER A 12 -1.62 16.49 0.81
CA SER A 12 -1.02 17.81 0.81
C SER A 12 0.11 17.91 -0.22
N MET A 13 0.56 19.13 -0.51
CA MET A 13 1.74 19.37 -1.37
C MET A 13 2.98 18.63 -0.84
N ARG A 14 3.19 18.63 0.49
CA ARG A 14 4.29 17.89 1.12
C ARG A 14 4.20 16.39 0.90
N ASP A 15 2.98 15.84 0.81
CA ASP A 15 2.80 14.43 0.51
C ASP A 15 3.17 14.14 -0.95
N HIS A 16 2.82 15.04 -1.87
CA HIS A 16 3.23 14.96 -3.29
C HIS A 16 4.75 14.97 -3.44
N ASP A 17 5.45 15.91 -2.81
CA ASP A 17 6.91 16.00 -2.87
C ASP A 17 7.58 14.71 -2.39
N LYS A 18 7.05 14.13 -1.30
CA LYS A 18 7.53 12.84 -0.79
C LYS A 18 7.26 11.70 -1.75
N ALA A 19 6.08 11.64 -2.37
CA ALA A 19 5.75 10.58 -3.32
C ALA A 19 6.61 10.65 -4.58
N VAL A 20 6.90 11.85 -5.09
CA VAL A 20 7.78 12.04 -6.26
C VAL A 20 9.20 11.58 -5.96
N LYS A 21 9.75 11.94 -4.79
CA LYS A 21 11.11 11.52 -4.39
C LYS A 21 11.24 10.02 -4.09
N ASN A 22 10.13 9.32 -3.87
CA ASN A 22 10.11 7.91 -3.50
C ASN A 22 9.54 7.01 -4.60
N GLN A 23 9.64 7.42 -5.87
CA GLN A 23 9.33 6.53 -6.98
C GLN A 23 10.26 5.32 -6.96
N LEU A 24 9.68 4.14 -7.25
CA LEU A 24 10.42 2.89 -7.26
C LEU A 24 9.81 1.94 -8.27
N SER A 25 10.66 1.23 -9.01
CA SER A 25 10.22 0.16 -9.89
C SER A 25 11.08 -1.08 -9.70
N GLY A 26 10.48 -2.26 -9.84
CA GLY A 26 11.18 -3.51 -9.64
C GLY A 26 10.27 -4.72 -9.76
N TYR A 27 10.89 -5.90 -9.86
CA TYR A 27 10.15 -7.15 -9.83
C TYR A 27 9.71 -7.50 -8.41
N LEU A 28 8.44 -7.87 -8.27
CA LEU A 28 7.87 -8.43 -7.05
C LEU A 28 7.04 -9.66 -7.39
N LEU A 29 6.92 -10.59 -6.44
CA LEU A 29 5.85 -11.58 -6.50
C LEU A 29 4.63 -11.03 -5.77
N ARG A 30 3.45 -11.10 -6.38
CA ARG A 30 2.17 -10.74 -5.77
C ARG A 30 1.33 -11.99 -5.49
N LYS A 31 0.67 -12.03 -4.34
CA LYS A 31 -0.34 -13.03 -3.99
C LYS A 31 -1.56 -12.33 -3.36
N PHE A 32 -2.76 -12.70 -3.80
CA PHE A 32 -4.00 -12.30 -3.13
C PHE A 32 -4.29 -13.26 -1.96
N LYS A 33 -4.99 -12.79 -0.93
CA LYS A 33 -5.38 -13.62 0.23
C LYS A 33 -6.01 -14.96 -0.14
N THR A 34 -6.88 -14.99 -1.15
CA THR A 34 -7.61 -16.18 -1.58
C THR A 34 -6.96 -16.92 -2.75
N SER A 35 -5.86 -16.39 -3.32
CA SER A 35 -5.18 -17.05 -4.46
C SER A 35 -4.19 -18.09 -3.96
N ASN A 36 -4.04 -19.22 -4.66
CA ASN A 36 -3.09 -20.26 -4.28
C ASN A 36 -1.64 -19.94 -4.72
N GLY A 37 -1.46 -19.23 -5.83
CA GLY A 37 -0.14 -18.97 -6.43
C GLY A 37 0.45 -17.58 -6.17
N TRP A 38 1.74 -17.45 -6.48
CA TRP A 38 2.46 -16.19 -6.56
C TRP A 38 2.63 -15.78 -8.02
N GLN A 39 2.37 -14.52 -8.34
CA GLN A 39 2.51 -13.97 -9.69
C GLN A 39 3.72 -13.02 -9.73
N LYS A 40 4.73 -13.31 -10.55
CA LYS A 40 5.83 -12.38 -10.80
C LYS A 40 5.35 -11.24 -11.70
N LEU A 41 5.59 -10.01 -11.28
CA LEU A 41 5.17 -8.79 -11.97
C LEU A 41 6.29 -7.76 -11.92
N TRP A 42 6.41 -6.97 -12.97
CA TRP A 42 7.14 -5.69 -12.89
C TRP A 42 6.20 -4.66 -12.26
N VAL A 43 6.61 -4.09 -11.14
CA VAL A 43 5.79 -3.17 -10.36
C VAL A 43 6.42 -1.79 -10.40
N VAL A 44 5.61 -0.78 -10.71
CA VAL A 44 6.00 0.62 -10.66
C VAL A 44 5.18 1.33 -9.59
N PHE A 45 5.86 1.96 -8.65
CA PHE A 45 5.27 2.81 -7.64
C PHE A 45 5.49 4.28 -7.99
N THR A 46 4.40 4.99 -8.25
CA THR A 46 4.39 6.43 -8.49
C THR A 46 3.01 7.00 -8.17
N ASN A 47 2.92 8.30 -7.86
CA ASN A 47 1.65 8.99 -7.62
C ASN A 47 0.72 8.26 -6.61
N PHE A 48 1.29 7.77 -5.50
CA PHE A 48 0.57 7.01 -4.46
C PHE A 48 -0.10 5.72 -4.96
N CYS A 49 0.35 5.16 -6.07
CA CYS A 49 -0.26 4.02 -6.74
C CYS A 49 0.79 2.98 -7.14
N LEU A 50 0.43 1.70 -7.05
CA LEU A 50 1.20 0.62 -7.68
C LEU A 50 0.59 0.31 -9.04
N PHE A 51 1.42 0.25 -10.07
CA PHE A 51 1.06 -0.20 -11.40
C PHE A 51 1.73 -1.55 -11.66
N PHE A 52 0.97 -2.50 -12.18
CA PHE A 52 1.42 -3.88 -12.39
C PHE A 52 1.55 -4.18 -13.88
N TYR A 53 2.72 -4.61 -14.31
CA TYR A 53 3.01 -5.02 -15.68
C TYR A 53 3.43 -6.50 -15.69
N LYS A 54 3.25 -7.19 -16.82
CA LYS A 54 3.73 -8.57 -16.98
C LYS A 54 5.26 -8.56 -17.04
N THR A 55 5.83 -7.61 -17.76
CA THR A 55 7.28 -7.38 -17.91
C THR A 55 7.61 -5.89 -17.85
N TYR A 56 8.90 -5.55 -17.75
CA TYR A 56 9.36 -4.15 -17.78
C TYR A 56 9.27 -3.49 -19.16
N GLN A 57 9.05 -4.27 -20.23
CA GLN A 57 8.95 -3.77 -21.60
C GLN A 57 7.51 -3.46 -22.00
N ASP A 58 6.53 -3.86 -21.19
CA ASP A 58 5.12 -3.64 -21.51
C ASP A 58 4.77 -2.15 -21.41
N GLU A 59 4.04 -1.65 -22.41
CA GLU A 59 3.64 -0.24 -22.48
C GLU A 59 2.47 0.09 -21.53
N PHE A 60 1.56 -0.87 -21.31
CA PHE A 60 0.34 -0.67 -20.52
C PHE A 60 0.29 -1.57 -19.28
N PRO A 61 -0.16 -1.04 -18.13
CA PRO A 61 -0.30 -1.85 -16.93
C PRO A 61 -1.50 -2.79 -17.03
N LEU A 62 -1.34 -4.00 -16.52
CA LEU A 62 -2.42 -4.98 -16.31
C LEU A 62 -3.46 -4.48 -15.31
N ALA A 63 -2.99 -3.75 -14.28
CA ALA A 63 -3.84 -3.20 -13.23
C ALA A 63 -3.12 -2.10 -12.47
N SER A 64 -3.90 -1.32 -11.71
CA SER A 64 -3.38 -0.33 -10.76
C SER A 64 -3.99 -0.53 -9.37
N LEU A 65 -3.23 -0.23 -8.31
CA LEU A 65 -3.66 -0.28 -6.92
C LEU A 65 -3.33 1.05 -6.22
N PRO A 66 -4.32 1.95 -6.06
CA PRO A 66 -4.12 3.18 -5.30
C PRO A 66 -3.93 2.85 -3.82
N LEU A 67 -2.90 3.42 -3.19
CA LEU A 67 -2.44 3.04 -1.84
C LEU A 67 -2.97 3.92 -0.71
N LEU A 68 -3.62 5.05 -1.00
CA LEU A 68 -4.15 5.94 0.05
C LEU A 68 -5.09 5.18 1.02
N GLY A 69 -4.73 5.09 2.29
CA GLY A 69 -5.52 4.37 3.31
C GLY A 69 -5.17 2.90 3.48
N TYR A 70 -4.33 2.30 2.63
CA TYR A 70 -3.75 0.98 2.91
C TYR A 70 -2.81 1.04 4.10
N ALA A 71 -2.69 -0.05 4.84
CA ALA A 71 -1.65 -0.25 5.86
C ALA A 71 -0.58 -1.20 5.31
N VAL A 72 0.68 -0.90 5.63
CA VAL A 72 1.83 -1.77 5.34
C VAL A 72 2.19 -2.54 6.61
N ASN A 73 2.02 -3.85 6.58
CA ASN A 73 2.28 -4.76 7.70
C ASN A 73 3.22 -5.89 7.27
N ILE A 74 3.69 -6.67 8.23
CA ILE A 74 4.30 -7.98 7.99
C ILE A 74 3.17 -9.04 8.05
N PRO A 75 3.20 -10.11 7.23
CA PRO A 75 2.27 -11.22 7.38
C PRO A 75 2.29 -11.79 8.80
N THR A 76 1.13 -12.23 9.28
CA THR A 76 1.00 -12.96 10.55
C THR A 76 0.87 -14.46 10.29
N GLU A 77 0.93 -15.27 11.34
CA GLU A 77 0.72 -16.73 11.25
C GLU A 77 -0.61 -17.11 10.57
N GLU A 78 -1.67 -16.32 10.81
CA GLU A 78 -2.99 -16.50 10.20
C GLU A 78 -2.97 -16.36 8.67
N ASP A 79 -2.04 -15.58 8.12
CA ASP A 79 -1.91 -15.38 6.69
C ASP A 79 -1.30 -16.61 5.98
N LYS A 80 -0.72 -17.57 6.74
CA LYS A 80 -0.10 -18.80 6.25
C LYS A 80 0.94 -18.54 5.13
N ILE A 81 1.73 -17.49 5.31
CA ILE A 81 2.81 -17.12 4.38
C ILE A 81 4.14 -17.61 4.94
N THR A 82 4.76 -18.55 4.25
CA THR A 82 6.03 -19.17 4.66
C THR A 82 7.27 -18.63 3.93
N LYS A 83 7.07 -17.65 3.03
CA LYS A 83 8.18 -17.04 2.27
C LYS A 83 8.75 -15.85 3.03
N ASP A 84 10.07 -15.70 2.97
CA ASP A 84 10.77 -14.52 3.47
C ASP A 84 10.56 -13.28 2.59
N HIS A 85 10.90 -12.12 3.15
CA HIS A 85 10.87 -10.83 2.46
C HIS A 85 9.49 -10.43 1.95
N VAL A 86 8.43 -10.78 2.71
CA VAL A 86 7.04 -10.50 2.36
C VAL A 86 6.48 -9.36 3.18
N PHE A 87 5.88 -8.38 2.50
CA PHE A 87 5.05 -7.36 3.12
C PHE A 87 3.59 -7.54 2.73
N LYS A 88 2.71 -7.12 3.63
CA LYS A 88 1.25 -7.18 3.51
C LYS A 88 0.69 -5.78 3.32
N LEU A 89 -0.10 -5.59 2.28
CA LEU A 89 -0.93 -4.41 2.07
C LEU A 89 -2.38 -4.74 2.38
N GLN A 90 -2.98 -4.00 3.31
CA GLN A 90 -4.36 -4.20 3.73
C GLN A 90 -5.16 -2.90 3.75
N PHE A 91 -6.34 -2.93 3.13
CA PHE A 91 -7.35 -1.89 3.26
C PHE A 91 -8.74 -2.52 3.33
N LYS A 92 -9.42 -2.36 4.47
CA LYS A 92 -10.69 -3.06 4.74
C LYS A 92 -10.51 -4.58 4.51
N ASN A 93 -11.31 -5.16 3.61
CA ASN A 93 -11.26 -6.59 3.27
C ASN A 93 -10.24 -6.91 2.16
N HIS A 94 -9.63 -5.90 1.52
CA HIS A 94 -8.64 -6.12 0.48
C HIS A 94 -7.27 -6.39 1.10
N VAL A 95 -6.72 -7.57 0.82
CA VAL A 95 -5.42 -8.02 1.35
C VAL A 95 -4.56 -8.56 0.20
N TYR A 96 -3.36 -8.00 0.11
CA TYR A 96 -2.34 -8.38 -0.87
C TYR A 96 -1.02 -8.66 -0.15
N PHE A 97 -0.29 -9.65 -0.64
CA PHE A 97 1.05 -9.99 -0.21
C PHE A 97 2.02 -9.73 -1.36
N PHE A 98 3.16 -9.13 -1.03
CA PHE A 98 4.21 -8.83 -1.97
C PHE A 98 5.54 -9.33 -1.44
N ARG A 99 6.25 -10.11 -2.25
CA ARG A 99 7.57 -10.65 -1.90
C ARG A 99 8.64 -10.01 -2.76
N ALA A 100 9.64 -9.43 -2.12
CA ALA A 100 10.84 -8.94 -2.79
C ALA A 100 11.89 -10.07 -2.89
N GLU A 101 12.94 -9.83 -3.69
CA GLU A 101 13.98 -10.85 -3.92
C GLU A 101 15.04 -10.90 -2.82
N SER A 102 15.25 -9.79 -2.12
CA SER A 102 16.30 -9.62 -1.10
C SER A 102 15.80 -8.79 0.06
N GLU A 103 16.46 -8.90 1.22
CA GLU A 103 16.20 -8.08 2.40
C GLU A 103 16.31 -6.58 2.09
N TYR A 104 17.35 -6.19 1.33
CA TYR A 104 17.53 -4.79 0.93
C TYR A 104 16.34 -4.26 0.12
N THR A 105 15.93 -4.98 -0.93
CA THR A 105 14.81 -4.55 -1.77
C THR A 105 13.50 -4.58 -0.99
N PHE A 106 13.31 -5.55 -0.12
CA PHE A 106 12.17 -5.65 0.79
C PHE A 106 12.04 -4.41 1.70
N GLN A 107 13.11 -4.05 2.40
CA GLN A 107 13.11 -2.86 3.25
C GLN A 107 12.84 -1.59 2.44
N ARG A 108 13.44 -1.47 1.26
CA ARG A 108 13.23 -0.31 0.37
C ARG A 108 11.78 -0.21 -0.10
N TRP A 109 11.16 -1.33 -0.49
CA TRP A 109 9.74 -1.36 -0.87
C TRP A 109 8.81 -0.98 0.29
N ILE A 110 9.07 -1.48 1.49
CA ILE A 110 8.31 -1.09 2.69
C ILE A 110 8.43 0.41 2.94
N GLU A 111 9.64 0.96 2.88
CA GLU A 111 9.93 2.37 3.13
C GLU A 111 9.10 3.28 2.21
N VAL A 112 9.23 3.10 0.89
CA VAL A 112 8.58 3.97 -0.10
C VAL A 112 7.05 3.85 -0.05
N VAL A 113 6.52 2.64 0.15
CA VAL A 113 5.08 2.42 0.21
C VAL A 113 4.50 3.00 1.52
N LYS A 114 5.21 2.87 2.65
CA LYS A 114 4.80 3.49 3.92
C LYS A 114 4.71 5.01 3.81
N CYS A 115 5.60 5.66 3.06
CA CYS A 115 5.54 7.10 2.83
C CYS A 115 4.23 7.54 2.15
N ALA A 116 3.69 6.74 1.22
CA ALA A 116 2.42 7.05 0.56
C ALA A 116 1.18 6.72 1.40
N THR A 117 1.26 5.76 2.33
CA THR A 117 0.10 5.37 3.14
C THR A 117 -0.11 6.25 4.37
N SER A 118 0.94 6.91 4.86
CA SER A 118 0.98 7.56 6.17
C SER A 118 0.01 8.75 6.33
N SER A 119 -0.30 9.48 5.26
CA SER A 119 -1.13 10.69 5.34
C SER A 119 -2.60 10.37 5.63
N ALA A 120 -3.07 9.18 5.26
CA ALA A 120 -4.42 8.73 5.57
C ALA A 120 -4.65 8.39 7.06
N ARG A 121 -3.58 8.11 7.82
CA ARG A 121 -3.68 7.78 9.25
C ARG A 121 -3.91 9.01 10.13
N ARG A 122 -3.52 10.20 9.64
CA ARG A 122 -3.61 11.47 10.39
C ARG A 122 -5.05 11.88 10.70
N LEU A 123 -6.01 11.50 9.85
CA LEU A 123 -7.43 11.82 10.02
C LEU A 123 -8.18 10.82 10.89
N ARG A 124 -7.79 9.53 10.91
CA ARG A 124 -8.45 8.53 11.79
C ARG A 124 -8.29 8.84 13.28
N VAL A 125 -7.19 9.47 13.66
CA VAL A 125 -6.97 9.94 15.03
C VAL A 125 -7.93 11.08 15.36
N PHE A 126 -8.10 12.02 14.44
CA PHE A 126 -9.02 13.16 14.62
C PHE A 126 -10.48 12.72 14.71
N SER A 127 -10.95 11.84 13.82
CA SER A 127 -12.33 11.34 13.86
C SER A 127 -12.65 10.51 15.11
N ARG A 128 -11.65 9.85 15.69
CA ARG A 128 -11.82 9.05 16.91
C ARG A 128 -11.90 9.93 18.17
N MET A 129 -11.16 11.05 18.20
CA MET A 129 -11.23 12.01 19.31
C MET A 129 -12.58 12.74 19.37
N GLU A 130 -13.21 13.04 18.23
CA GLU A 130 -14.58 13.60 18.20
C GLU A 130 -15.64 12.60 18.72
N SER A 131 -15.42 11.29 18.50
CA SER A 131 -16.35 10.25 18.96
C SER A 131 -16.32 10.06 20.48
N GLU A 132 -15.19 10.36 21.13
CA GLU A 132 -15.01 10.21 22.58
C GLU A 132 -15.48 11.46 23.38
N GLN A 133 -15.65 12.63 22.74
CA GLN A 133 -16.19 13.85 23.35
C GLN A 133 -17.71 14.02 23.20
N GLY A 134 -18.37 13.19 22.40
CA GLY A 134 -19.83 13.20 22.22
C GLY A 134 -20.63 12.38 23.25
N ALA A 135 -19.96 11.63 24.14
CA ALA A 135 -20.62 10.69 25.06
C ALA A 135 -20.89 11.24 26.48
N GLU A 136 -20.59 12.51 26.76
CA GLU A 136 -20.82 13.13 28.08
C GLU A 136 -21.94 14.18 28.13
N LYS A 137 -22.80 14.24 27.10
CA LYS A 137 -24.05 15.02 27.18
C LYS A 137 -25.23 14.26 26.56
N CYS A 138 -25.79 13.32 27.33
CA CYS A 138 -27.23 13.17 27.53
C CYS A 138 -27.49 12.28 28.74
#